data_AF-A0A7C9RHI7-F1
#
_entry.id   AF-A0A7C9RHI7-F1
#
_cell.length_a   1.000
_cell.length_b   1.000
_cell.length_c   1.000
_cell.angle_alpha   90.00
_cell.angle_beta   90.00
_cell.angle_gamma   90.00
#
_symmetry.space_group_name_H-M   'P 1'
#
loop_
_entity.id
_entity.type
_entity.pdbx_description
1 polymer ?
#
loop_
_entity_poly.entity_id
_entity_poly.type
_entity_poly.pdbx_seq_one_letter_code
_entity_poly.pdbx_strand_id
1 'polypeptide(L)'
;MLKSRVIRLSLLIAALGGAMASAAAAQTPLVPPSVAQPVPQLTTAMQISWEVRNRFRLFREERDFQLHIASLGGRTILESEQALATQSDGRGWARNILGRLCIDATGRVSEPCTRDGVKESYLTPTDHPVTIRLTGAVPVGATCAWTFEDGDPPRQSTLDCAEPINLRVRYGRPTPVTVDVSSGSEAPQRVTTQIAVRDIFIAGLGDSIASGEGNPDRAVTLSDDGFCFRSYLGGPAGMYFRPGRAGFKGARACDTSDGTSLQNWQRAGAQWMNPACHRSLYSYQARMAIDLRWHGYPCAAGKPVGVGA
;
A
#
# COMPACT_ATOMS: atom_id res chain seq x y z
N MET A 1 -61.62 69.26 -1.35
CA MET A 1 -63.01 68.85 -1.02
C MET A 1 -63.81 68.71 -2.31
N LEU A 2 -63.99 67.50 -2.84
CA LEU A 2 -65.26 67.01 -3.42
C LEU A 2 -65.12 65.53 -3.79
N LYS A 3 -66.23 64.83 -3.63
CA LYS A 3 -66.38 63.37 -3.55
C LYS A 3 -66.57 62.70 -4.92
N SER A 4 -66.04 61.48 -5.00
CA SER A 4 -66.70 60.25 -5.52
C SER A 4 -66.92 60.09 -7.03
N ARG A 5 -66.44 58.97 -7.61
CA ARG A 5 -67.29 57.78 -7.92
C ARG A 5 -66.52 56.67 -8.66
N VAL A 6 -66.53 55.51 -8.02
CA VAL A 6 -66.58 54.10 -8.48
C VAL A 6 -66.78 53.84 -9.98
N ILE A 7 -66.06 52.86 -10.55
CA ILE A 7 -66.61 51.73 -11.34
C ILE A 7 -65.63 50.55 -11.38
N ARG A 8 -66.24 49.36 -11.29
CA ARG A 8 -65.69 48.03 -11.07
C ARG A 8 -64.95 47.47 -12.29
N LEU A 9 -63.95 46.63 -12.05
CA LEU A 9 -63.54 45.61 -13.02
C LEU A 9 -63.42 44.27 -12.32
N SER A 10 -64.30 43.34 -12.69
CA SER A 10 -64.26 41.94 -12.29
C SER A 10 -63.38 41.20 -13.30
N LEU A 11 -62.40 40.42 -12.84
CA LEU A 11 -61.88 39.29 -13.60
C LEU A 11 -61.57 38.15 -12.62
N LEU A 12 -62.30 37.05 -12.78
CA LEU A 12 -61.91 35.73 -12.29
C LEU A 12 -60.72 35.23 -13.11
N ILE A 13 -59.82 34.45 -12.50
CA ILE A 13 -59.33 33.15 -12.99
C ILE A 13 -58.63 32.40 -11.83
N ALA A 14 -58.92 31.10 -11.77
CA ALA A 14 -58.43 30.06 -10.86
C ALA A 14 -56.89 29.93 -10.87
N ALA A 15 -56.22 29.32 -9.88
CA ALA A 15 -56.27 27.88 -9.62
C ALA A 15 -55.26 27.46 -8.52
N LEU A 16 -55.69 26.48 -7.70
CA LEU A 16 -54.92 25.38 -7.06
C LEU A 16 -53.68 25.74 -6.21
N GLY A 17 -53.57 25.49 -4.90
CA GLY A 17 -54.06 24.34 -4.12
C GLY A 17 -52.89 23.41 -3.82
N GLY A 18 -52.40 23.39 -2.57
CA GLY A 18 -51.32 22.49 -2.13
C GLY A 18 -51.04 22.59 -0.63
N ALA A 19 -51.48 21.58 0.11
CA ALA A 19 -51.61 21.48 1.56
C ALA A 19 -50.31 21.61 2.37
N MET A 20 -50.42 22.21 3.57
CA MET A 20 -49.44 22.06 4.65
C MET A 20 -49.59 20.67 5.27
N ALA A 21 -48.51 19.89 5.30
CA ALA A 21 -48.45 18.60 6.00
C ALA A 21 -47.61 18.75 7.28
N SER A 22 -48.26 18.54 8.42
CA SER A 22 -47.65 18.43 9.75
C SER A 22 -46.76 17.19 9.84
N ALA A 23 -45.54 17.33 10.36
CA ALA A 23 -44.65 16.21 10.62
C ALA A 23 -45.13 15.43 11.86
N ALA A 24 -45.67 14.23 11.66
CA ALA A 24 -45.92 13.26 12.71
C ALA A 24 -44.68 12.37 12.89
N ALA A 25 -44.13 12.32 14.11
CA ALA A 25 -43.02 11.43 14.47
C ALA A 25 -43.50 9.97 14.48
N ALA A 26 -43.03 9.16 13.53
CA ALA A 26 -43.27 7.72 13.51
C ALA A 26 -42.35 7.02 14.51
N GLN A 27 -42.95 6.41 15.54
CA GLN A 27 -42.27 5.52 16.48
C GLN A 27 -42.24 4.11 15.89
N THR A 28 -41.05 3.57 15.63
CA THR A 28 -40.85 2.19 15.21
C THR A 28 -41.00 1.23 16.40
N PRO A 29 -41.80 0.16 16.31
CA PRO A 29 -41.91 -0.84 17.38
C PRO A 29 -40.66 -1.72 17.46
N LEU A 30 -40.20 -1.95 18.69
CA LEU A 30 -39.09 -2.85 19.02
C LEU A 30 -39.51 -4.32 18.81
N VAL A 31 -38.85 -5.00 17.88
CA VAL A 31 -38.95 -6.45 17.67
C VAL A 31 -37.98 -7.15 18.63
N PRO A 32 -38.39 -8.21 19.38
CA PRO A 32 -37.49 -8.93 20.27
C PRO A 32 -36.40 -9.70 19.50
N PRO A 33 -35.22 -9.92 20.10
CA PRO A 33 -34.11 -10.58 19.40
C PRO A 33 -34.43 -12.04 19.10
N SER A 34 -34.30 -12.40 17.82
CA SER A 34 -34.36 -13.77 17.32
C SER A 34 -33.29 -14.64 18.00
N VAL A 35 -33.68 -15.85 18.41
CA VAL A 35 -32.77 -16.86 18.98
C VAL A 35 -31.63 -17.11 17.99
N ALA A 36 -30.40 -16.83 18.43
CA ALA A 36 -29.19 -17.05 17.64
C ALA A 36 -29.12 -18.53 17.21
N GLN A 37 -29.18 -18.78 15.90
CA GLN A 37 -28.83 -20.09 15.36
C GLN A 37 -27.34 -20.35 15.62
N PRO A 38 -26.95 -21.60 15.98
CA PRO A 38 -25.56 -21.92 16.24
C PRO A 38 -24.72 -21.63 14.99
N VAL A 39 -23.74 -20.74 15.15
CA VAL A 39 -22.70 -20.49 14.16
C VAL A 39 -21.94 -21.79 13.96
N PRO A 40 -21.74 -22.30 12.72
CA PRO A 40 -20.91 -23.48 12.51
C PRO A 40 -19.52 -23.20 13.05
N GLN A 41 -19.10 -23.95 14.07
CA GLN A 41 -17.71 -24.02 14.49
C GLN A 41 -16.92 -24.54 13.28
N LEU A 42 -15.97 -23.74 12.79
CA LEU A 42 -14.99 -24.20 11.80
C LEU A 42 -14.30 -25.42 12.41
N THR A 43 -14.61 -26.58 11.84
CA THR A 43 -13.95 -27.83 12.18
C THR A 43 -12.45 -27.67 11.92
N THR A 44 -11.64 -28.28 12.77
CA THR A 44 -10.18 -28.42 12.70
C THR A 44 -9.69 -29.23 11.47
N ALA A 45 -10.44 -29.21 10.37
CA ALA A 45 -10.12 -29.92 9.15
C ALA A 45 -8.90 -29.30 8.45
N MET A 46 -8.14 -30.14 7.72
CA MET A 46 -7.04 -29.67 6.89
C MET A 46 -7.55 -28.73 5.80
N GLN A 47 -6.80 -27.67 5.52
CA GLN A 47 -7.11 -26.67 4.52
C GLN A 47 -5.85 -26.19 3.81
N ILE A 48 -5.95 -25.91 2.51
CA ILE A 48 -4.89 -25.26 1.75
C ILE A 48 -4.96 -23.75 2.03
N SER A 49 -3.91 -23.21 2.63
CA SER A 49 -3.72 -21.77 2.82
C SER A 49 -2.70 -21.26 1.81
N TRP A 50 -2.92 -20.06 1.28
CA TRP A 50 -2.00 -19.45 0.34
C TRP A 50 -1.96 -17.94 0.51
N GLU A 51 -0.84 -17.35 0.09
CA GLU A 51 -0.66 -15.92 0.06
C GLU A 51 0.18 -15.46 -1.11
N VAL A 52 -0.11 -14.25 -1.59
CA VAL A 52 0.79 -13.55 -2.52
C VAL A 52 2.03 -13.10 -1.76
N ARG A 53 3.21 -13.31 -2.34
CA ARG A 53 4.50 -12.83 -1.84
C ARG A 53 4.76 -11.42 -2.33
N ASN A 54 5.56 -10.65 -1.58
CA ASN A 54 5.92 -9.26 -1.90
C ASN A 54 4.70 -8.44 -2.40
N ARG A 55 3.70 -8.33 -1.54
CA ARG A 55 2.34 -7.99 -1.97
C ARG A 55 2.14 -6.55 -2.43
N PHE A 56 3.13 -5.69 -2.21
CA PHE A 56 3.10 -4.29 -2.59
C PHE A 56 4.15 -4.03 -3.66
N ARG A 57 3.71 -3.67 -4.88
CA ARG A 57 4.57 -3.62 -6.07
C ARG A 57 5.74 -2.64 -6.01
N LEU A 58 5.67 -1.70 -5.08
CA LEU A 58 6.68 -0.68 -4.89
C LEU A 58 8.06 -1.27 -4.54
N PHE A 59 8.12 -2.37 -3.78
CA PHE A 59 9.39 -2.95 -3.31
C PHE A 59 9.98 -3.92 -4.34
N ARG A 60 11.26 -3.77 -4.72
CA ARG A 60 11.92 -4.75 -5.60
C ARG A 60 12.17 -6.08 -4.92
N GLU A 61 12.23 -6.10 -3.60
CA GLU A 61 12.61 -7.28 -2.83
C GLU A 61 11.58 -7.54 -1.74
N GLU A 62 11.18 -8.80 -1.60
CA GLU A 62 10.21 -9.22 -0.59
C GLU A 62 10.65 -8.86 0.84
N ARG A 63 11.94 -8.95 1.14
CA ARG A 63 12.47 -8.60 2.48
C ARG A 63 12.10 -7.18 2.89
N ASP A 64 12.10 -6.24 1.95
CA ASP A 64 11.80 -4.84 2.22
C ASP A 64 10.31 -4.68 2.49
N PHE A 65 9.46 -5.38 1.74
CA PHE A 65 8.03 -5.43 2.04
C PHE A 65 7.76 -6.01 3.43
N GLN A 66 8.32 -7.18 3.74
CA GLN A 66 8.11 -7.86 5.02
C GLN A 66 8.59 -7.04 6.22
N LEU A 67 9.70 -6.32 6.06
CA LEU A 67 10.21 -5.40 7.09
C LEU A 67 9.17 -4.34 7.47
N HIS A 68 8.53 -3.71 6.48
CA HIS A 68 7.54 -2.67 6.71
C HIS A 68 6.26 -3.20 7.33
N ILE A 69 5.83 -4.35 6.86
CA ILE A 69 4.66 -5.04 7.37
C ILE A 69 4.86 -5.47 8.83
N ALA A 70 5.99 -6.09 9.14
CA ALA A 70 6.35 -6.48 10.50
C ALA A 70 6.52 -5.26 11.43
N SER A 71 6.93 -4.12 10.89
CA SER A 71 7.00 -2.87 11.65
C SER A 71 5.61 -2.36 12.02
N LEU A 72 4.68 -2.33 11.07
CA LEU A 72 3.32 -1.79 11.23
C LEU A 72 2.40 -2.72 12.02
N GLY A 73 2.70 -4.02 12.09
CA GLY A 73 1.91 -4.99 12.83
C GLY A 73 1.91 -4.74 14.34
N GLY A 74 0.78 -4.26 14.87
CA GLY A 74 0.56 -4.12 16.32
C GLY A 74 1.32 -2.97 16.98
N ARG A 75 1.89 -2.05 16.21
CA ARG A 75 2.57 -0.85 16.71
C ARG A 75 1.80 0.41 16.33
N THR A 76 1.91 1.44 17.15
CA THR A 76 1.57 2.80 16.73
C THR A 76 2.51 3.25 15.60
N ILE A 77 2.11 4.32 14.92
CA ILE A 77 2.92 4.90 13.84
C ILE A 77 4.29 5.36 14.35
N LEU A 78 4.33 6.01 15.53
CA LEU A 78 5.57 6.50 16.12
C LEU A 78 6.52 5.34 16.48
N GLU A 79 6.00 4.28 17.08
CA GLU A 79 6.80 3.08 17.42
C GLU A 79 7.34 2.38 16.16
N SER A 80 6.54 2.32 15.10
CA SER A 80 6.96 1.78 13.81
C SER A 80 8.12 2.60 13.21
N GLU A 81 7.99 3.93 13.21
CA GLU A 81 9.04 4.82 12.74
C GLU A 81 10.33 4.66 13.54
N GLN A 82 10.25 4.61 14.88
CA GLN A 82 11.41 4.44 15.75
C GLN A 82 12.10 3.08 15.53
N ALA A 83 11.33 2.00 15.37
CA ALA A 83 11.86 0.67 15.10
C ALA A 83 12.62 0.62 13.78
N LEU A 84 12.07 1.24 12.72
CA LEU A 84 12.72 1.27 11.41
C LEU A 84 13.88 2.27 11.35
N ALA A 85 13.78 3.40 12.06
CA ALA A 85 14.87 4.36 12.18
C ALA A 85 16.10 3.73 12.87
N THR A 86 15.91 2.83 13.83
CA THR A 86 17.01 2.09 14.46
C THR A 86 17.81 1.28 13.42
N GLN A 87 17.15 0.74 12.40
CA GLN A 87 17.80 -0.03 11.33
C GLN A 87 18.59 0.84 10.34
N SER A 88 18.38 2.17 10.37
CA SER A 88 19.06 3.12 9.51
C SER A 88 19.94 4.11 10.28
N ASP A 89 20.34 3.78 11.50
CA ASP A 89 21.14 4.61 12.41
C ASP A 89 20.46 5.96 12.72
N GLY A 90 19.14 5.95 12.90
CA GLY A 90 18.33 7.15 13.15
C GLY A 90 18.07 8.01 11.91
N ARG A 91 18.50 7.58 10.72
CA ARG A 91 18.39 8.37 9.47
C ARG A 91 17.10 8.15 8.70
N GLY A 92 16.20 7.36 9.28
CA GLY A 92 14.81 7.23 8.90
C GLY A 92 14.38 5.90 8.29
N TRP A 93 13.09 5.55 8.40
CA TRP A 93 12.56 4.23 8.05
C TRP A 93 12.80 3.78 6.61
N ALA A 94 12.77 4.70 5.65
CA ALA A 94 12.85 4.40 4.22
C ALA A 94 14.29 4.44 3.68
N ARG A 95 15.25 4.86 4.50
CA ARG A 95 16.62 5.21 4.09
C ARG A 95 17.34 4.09 3.36
N ASN A 96 17.17 2.87 3.83
CA ASN A 96 17.90 1.68 3.36
C ASN A 96 17.27 1.04 2.11
N ILE A 97 16.04 1.43 1.77
CA ILE A 97 15.26 0.77 0.72
C ILE A 97 14.97 1.68 -0.48
N LEU A 98 15.25 2.97 -0.40
CA LEU A 98 14.98 3.94 -1.47
C LEU A 98 15.57 3.52 -2.83
N GLY A 99 16.77 2.95 -2.84
CA GLY A 99 17.42 2.45 -4.05
C GLY A 99 16.88 1.11 -4.57
N ARG A 100 15.98 0.48 -3.83
CA ARG A 100 15.40 -0.85 -4.11
C ARG A 100 13.89 -0.77 -4.36
N LEU A 101 13.40 0.38 -4.82
CA LEU A 101 12.00 0.56 -5.21
C LEU A 101 11.82 0.38 -6.72
N CYS A 102 10.61 0.03 -7.17
CA CYS A 102 10.22 0.09 -8.58
C CYS A 102 9.97 1.51 -9.09
N ILE A 103 10.42 2.52 -8.35
CA ILE A 103 10.47 3.91 -8.74
C ILE A 103 11.94 4.33 -8.76
N ASP A 104 12.38 4.98 -9.83
CA ASP A 104 13.74 5.46 -9.97
C ASP A 104 13.98 6.77 -9.19
N ALA A 105 15.24 7.21 -9.15
CA ALA A 105 15.62 8.43 -8.44
C ALA A 105 14.99 9.73 -9.01
N THR A 106 14.40 9.67 -10.20
CA THR A 106 13.66 10.79 -10.81
C THR A 106 12.16 10.75 -10.49
N GLY A 107 11.70 9.72 -9.77
CA GLY A 107 10.29 9.52 -9.43
C GLY A 107 9.48 8.80 -10.51
N ARG A 108 10.13 8.22 -11.53
CA ARG A 108 9.45 7.47 -12.59
C ARG A 108 9.35 5.99 -12.24
N VAL A 109 8.23 5.38 -12.60
CA VAL A 109 8.06 3.92 -12.49
C VAL A 109 9.04 3.24 -13.43
N SER A 110 9.80 2.27 -12.90
CA SER A 110 10.66 1.41 -13.68
C SER A 110 9.81 0.40 -14.45
N GLU A 111 9.89 0.42 -15.78
CA GLU A 111 9.11 -0.45 -16.65
C GLU A 111 10.04 -1.06 -17.73
N PRO A 112 10.29 -2.40 -17.71
CA PRO A 112 9.88 -3.34 -16.66
C PRO A 112 10.64 -3.10 -15.35
N CYS A 113 10.02 -3.46 -14.22
CA CYS A 113 10.71 -3.51 -12.93
C CYS A 113 11.23 -4.93 -12.67
N THR A 114 12.45 -5.07 -12.16
CA THR A 114 12.95 -6.36 -11.66
C THR A 114 12.51 -6.53 -10.20
N ARG A 115 11.54 -7.41 -9.95
CA ARG A 115 11.02 -7.76 -8.62
C ARG A 115 11.36 -9.21 -8.29
N ASP A 116 12.02 -9.42 -7.15
CA ASP A 116 12.46 -10.73 -6.67
C ASP A 116 13.22 -11.53 -7.76
N GLY A 117 14.05 -10.82 -8.53
CA GLY A 117 14.83 -11.38 -9.65
C GLY A 117 14.09 -11.51 -10.98
N VAL A 118 12.77 -11.26 -11.03
CA VAL A 118 11.93 -11.40 -12.22
C VAL A 118 11.59 -10.04 -12.81
N LYS A 119 11.80 -9.86 -14.12
CA LYS A 119 11.33 -8.66 -14.83
C LYS A 119 9.82 -8.78 -15.06
N GLU A 120 9.07 -7.84 -14.52
CA GLU A 120 7.61 -7.78 -14.68
C GLU A 120 7.15 -6.34 -14.90
N SER A 121 5.97 -6.18 -15.51
CA SER A 121 5.33 -4.87 -15.61
C SER A 121 4.84 -4.41 -14.25
N TYR A 122 5.09 -3.14 -13.92
CA TYR A 122 4.63 -2.59 -12.64
C TYR A 122 3.10 -2.51 -12.57
N LEU A 123 2.45 -2.19 -13.71
CA LEU A 123 1.00 -2.01 -13.79
C LEU A 123 0.28 -3.31 -14.18
N THR A 124 0.80 -4.06 -15.14
CA THR A 124 0.12 -5.22 -15.74
C THR A 124 0.99 -6.48 -15.76
N PRO A 125 1.30 -7.09 -14.62
CA PRO A 125 2.07 -8.33 -14.58
C PRO A 125 1.24 -9.49 -15.15
N THR A 126 1.96 -10.49 -15.68
CA THR A 126 1.37 -11.69 -16.27
C THR A 126 1.10 -12.80 -15.25
N ASP A 127 1.72 -12.71 -14.08
CA ASP A 127 1.70 -13.71 -13.03
C ASP A 127 2.12 -13.10 -11.68
N HIS A 128 1.86 -13.81 -10.59
CA HIS A 128 2.17 -13.37 -9.23
C HIS A 128 2.88 -14.46 -8.43
N PRO A 129 3.91 -14.13 -7.65
CA PRO A 129 4.53 -15.08 -6.74
C PRO A 129 3.59 -15.36 -5.57
N VAL A 130 3.38 -16.64 -5.26
CA VAL A 130 2.56 -17.10 -4.14
C VAL A 130 3.33 -18.13 -3.30
N THR A 131 3.03 -18.15 -2.01
CA THR A 131 3.40 -19.22 -1.06
C THR A 131 2.14 -20.00 -0.74
N ILE A 132 2.22 -21.33 -0.82
CA ILE A 132 1.10 -22.25 -0.54
C ILE A 132 1.53 -23.23 0.54
N ARG A 133 0.63 -23.51 1.48
CA ARG A 133 0.90 -24.34 2.65
C ARG A 133 -0.35 -25.15 3.00
N LEU A 134 -0.17 -26.35 3.53
CA LEU A 134 -1.26 -27.06 4.19
C LEU A 134 -1.33 -26.62 5.66
N THR A 135 -2.53 -26.35 6.15
CA THR A 135 -2.78 -25.92 7.54
C THR A 135 -3.95 -26.70 8.13
N GLY A 136 -4.14 -26.64 9.46
CA GLY A 136 -5.15 -27.44 10.16
C GLY A 136 -4.55 -28.73 10.75
N ALA A 137 -5.35 -29.79 10.88
CA ALA A 137 -4.91 -31.07 11.44
C ALA A 137 -4.07 -31.91 10.46
N VAL A 138 -2.88 -31.42 10.10
CA VAL A 138 -1.95 -32.13 9.21
C VAL A 138 -1.17 -33.19 10.00
N PRO A 139 -1.19 -34.48 9.59
CA PRO A 139 -0.43 -35.52 10.27
C PRO A 139 1.08 -35.27 10.17
N VAL A 140 1.82 -35.50 11.27
CA VAL A 140 3.27 -35.32 11.32
C VAL A 140 3.95 -36.35 10.42
N GLY A 141 4.88 -35.91 9.58
CA GLY A 141 5.59 -36.77 8.63
C GLY A 141 4.73 -37.26 7.46
N ALA A 142 3.57 -36.63 7.22
CA ALA A 142 2.76 -36.91 6.04
C ALA A 142 3.45 -36.43 4.76
N THR A 143 3.26 -37.19 3.69
CA THR A 143 3.69 -36.81 2.33
C THR A 143 2.52 -36.19 1.58
N CYS A 144 2.73 -35.00 1.03
CA CYS A 144 1.76 -34.26 0.26
C CYS A 144 2.10 -34.30 -1.22
N ALA A 145 1.22 -34.88 -2.03
CA ALA A 145 1.28 -34.86 -3.48
C ALA A 145 0.38 -33.73 -4.02
N TRP A 146 1.02 -32.65 -4.45
CA TRP A 146 0.38 -31.44 -4.96
C TRP A 146 0.23 -31.47 -6.48
N THR A 147 -0.93 -31.04 -6.97
CA THR A 147 -1.23 -30.81 -8.38
C THR A 147 -1.75 -29.39 -8.57
N PHE A 148 -1.16 -28.67 -9.53
CA PHE A 148 -1.51 -27.30 -9.91
C PHE A 148 -1.95 -27.28 -11.37
N GLU A 149 -3.21 -26.92 -11.60
CA GLU A 149 -3.79 -26.78 -12.94
C GLU A 149 -3.40 -25.42 -13.55
N ASP A 150 -2.10 -25.22 -13.80
CA ASP A 150 -1.51 -23.97 -14.31
C ASP A 150 -0.91 -24.07 -15.73
N GLY A 151 -1.06 -25.23 -16.36
CA GLY A 151 -0.59 -25.54 -17.70
C GLY A 151 -1.04 -26.93 -18.16
N ASP A 152 -0.59 -27.33 -19.35
CA ASP A 152 -0.78 -28.68 -19.88
C ASP A 152 0.61 -29.25 -20.26
N PRO A 153 1.10 -30.31 -19.58
CA PRO A 153 0.46 -31.01 -18.45
C PRO A 153 0.44 -30.17 -17.17
N PRO A 154 -0.43 -30.49 -16.19
CA PRO A 154 -0.46 -29.83 -14.88
C PRO A 154 0.88 -29.96 -14.15
N ARG A 155 1.28 -28.93 -13.40
CA ARG A 155 2.48 -28.99 -12.57
C ARG A 155 2.20 -29.86 -11.35
N GLN A 156 3.09 -30.80 -11.06
CA GLN A 156 3.01 -31.67 -9.88
C GLN A 156 4.24 -31.50 -8.98
N SER A 157 4.04 -31.71 -7.68
CA SER A 157 5.13 -31.68 -6.69
C SER A 157 4.81 -32.61 -5.53
N THR A 158 5.78 -33.40 -5.07
CA THR A 158 5.62 -34.30 -3.92
C THR A 158 6.69 -34.00 -2.89
N LEU A 159 6.27 -33.59 -1.69
CA LEU A 159 7.13 -33.16 -0.59
C LEU A 159 6.48 -33.44 0.76
N ASP A 160 7.24 -33.28 1.83
CA ASP A 160 6.70 -33.28 3.19
C ASP A 160 5.62 -32.18 3.33
N CYS A 161 4.50 -32.50 3.99
CA CYS A 161 3.38 -31.58 4.14
C CYS A 161 3.71 -30.29 4.93
N ALA A 162 4.81 -30.27 5.71
CA ALA A 162 5.29 -29.09 6.41
C ALA A 162 6.02 -28.09 5.48
N GLU A 163 6.53 -28.55 4.35
CA GLU A 163 7.30 -27.73 3.42
C GLU A 163 6.38 -26.81 2.59
N PRO A 164 6.61 -25.48 2.58
CA PRO A 164 5.83 -24.56 1.78
C PRO A 164 6.20 -24.64 0.30
N ILE A 165 5.20 -24.48 -0.58
CA ILE A 165 5.42 -24.41 -2.03
C ILE A 165 5.41 -22.95 -2.48
N ASN A 166 6.49 -22.55 -3.14
CA ASN A 166 6.62 -21.26 -3.78
C ASN A 166 6.48 -21.41 -5.30
N LEU A 167 5.52 -20.73 -5.91
CA LEU A 167 5.34 -20.74 -7.36
C LEU A 167 4.77 -19.41 -7.87
N ARG A 168 4.76 -19.21 -9.19
CA ARG A 168 4.12 -18.05 -9.83
C ARG A 168 2.83 -18.49 -10.53
N VAL A 169 1.70 -17.95 -10.11
CA VAL A 169 0.37 -18.23 -10.72
C VAL A 169 0.03 -17.17 -11.75
N ARG A 170 -0.62 -17.55 -12.85
CA ARG A 170 -1.00 -16.59 -13.90
C ARG A 170 -2.03 -15.58 -13.41
N TYR A 171 -1.88 -14.33 -13.80
CA TYR A 171 -2.87 -13.30 -13.54
C TYR A 171 -4.11 -13.49 -14.43
N GLY A 172 -5.29 -13.14 -13.89
CA GLY A 172 -6.56 -13.20 -14.62
C GLY A 172 -7.14 -14.60 -14.88
N ARG A 173 -6.50 -15.66 -14.39
CA ARG A 173 -7.02 -17.04 -14.47
C ARG A 173 -6.90 -17.75 -13.13
N PRO A 174 -7.99 -18.29 -12.55
CA PRO A 174 -7.90 -19.13 -11.37
C PRO A 174 -7.02 -20.35 -11.64
N THR A 175 -6.18 -20.73 -10.68
CA THR A 175 -5.39 -21.97 -10.69
C THR A 175 -6.01 -22.94 -9.69
N PRO A 176 -6.75 -23.97 -10.13
CA PRO A 176 -7.16 -25.07 -9.29
C PRO A 176 -5.94 -25.78 -8.68
N VAL A 177 -6.02 -26.08 -7.39
CA VAL A 177 -4.98 -26.79 -6.64
C VAL A 177 -5.59 -27.96 -5.91
N THR A 178 -4.97 -29.12 -6.05
CA THR A 178 -5.33 -30.34 -5.34
C THR A 178 -4.11 -30.82 -4.57
N VAL A 179 -4.31 -31.27 -3.33
CA VAL A 179 -3.29 -31.98 -2.56
C VAL A 179 -3.86 -33.29 -2.04
N ASP A 180 -3.13 -34.36 -2.32
CA ASP A 180 -3.37 -35.68 -1.74
C ASP A 180 -2.37 -35.90 -0.60
N VAL A 181 -2.90 -36.03 0.61
CA VAL A 181 -2.15 -36.19 1.86
C VAL A 181 -2.11 -37.68 2.20
N SER A 182 -0.92 -38.23 2.34
CA SER A 182 -0.70 -39.62 2.72
C SER A 182 0.10 -39.71 4.01
N SER A 183 -0.41 -40.46 4.99
CA SER A 183 0.27 -40.68 6.28
C SER A 183 0.21 -42.17 6.63
N GLY A 184 1.27 -42.90 6.29
CA GLY A 184 1.40 -44.34 6.57
C GLY A 184 0.18 -45.17 6.16
N SER A 185 -0.52 -45.74 7.14
CA SER A 185 -1.64 -46.67 6.97
C SER A 185 -3.01 -46.02 6.80
N GLU A 186 -3.11 -44.70 6.90
CA GLU A 186 -4.39 -44.00 6.74
C GLU A 186 -4.77 -43.84 5.26
N ALA A 187 -6.07 -43.82 4.98
CA ALA A 187 -6.57 -43.53 3.65
C ALA A 187 -6.14 -42.11 3.23
N PRO A 188 -5.66 -41.92 1.99
CA PRO A 188 -5.20 -40.62 1.55
C PRO A 188 -6.33 -39.60 1.58
N GLN A 189 -6.06 -38.45 2.19
CA GLN A 189 -7.01 -37.36 2.32
C GLN A 189 -6.78 -36.35 1.20
N ARG A 190 -7.83 -35.99 0.48
CA ARG A 190 -7.77 -35.01 -0.60
C ARG A 190 -8.32 -33.66 -0.16
N VAL A 191 -7.56 -32.60 -0.38
CA VAL A 191 -7.99 -31.22 -0.16
C VAL A 191 -7.84 -30.44 -1.47
N THR A 192 -8.80 -29.58 -1.77
CA THR A 192 -8.79 -28.76 -3.00
C THR A 192 -9.04 -27.30 -2.68
N THR A 193 -8.49 -26.41 -3.50
CA THR A 193 -8.76 -24.97 -3.47
C THR A 193 -8.57 -24.36 -4.85
N GLN A 194 -8.87 -23.07 -4.98
CA GLN A 194 -8.54 -22.30 -6.17
C GLN A 194 -7.76 -21.05 -5.77
N ILE A 195 -6.64 -20.82 -6.44
CA ILE A 195 -5.84 -19.61 -6.27
C ILE A 195 -6.28 -18.62 -7.35
N ALA A 196 -6.84 -17.48 -6.92
CA ALA A 196 -7.19 -16.38 -7.81
C ALA A 196 -6.68 -15.07 -7.19
N VAL A 197 -5.65 -14.48 -7.80
CA VAL A 197 -5.06 -13.24 -7.31
C VAL A 197 -5.84 -12.05 -7.84
N ARG A 198 -6.17 -11.12 -6.93
CA ARG A 198 -6.78 -9.84 -7.25
C ARG A 198 -5.80 -8.71 -6.99
N ASP A 199 -5.64 -7.85 -7.99
CA ASP A 199 -4.93 -6.60 -7.84
C ASP A 199 -5.86 -5.50 -7.34
N ILE A 200 -5.33 -4.65 -6.46
CA ILE A 200 -6.00 -3.46 -5.96
C ILE A 200 -5.12 -2.27 -6.32
N PHE A 201 -5.68 -1.33 -7.09
CA PHE A 201 -5.03 -0.06 -7.38
C PHE A 201 -5.39 0.95 -6.30
N ILE A 202 -4.38 1.54 -5.67
CA ILE A 202 -4.53 2.57 -4.64
C ILE A 202 -3.96 3.87 -5.21
N ALA A 203 -4.80 4.90 -5.33
CA ALA A 203 -4.39 6.23 -5.74
C ALA A 203 -4.37 7.16 -4.52
N GLY A 204 -3.19 7.67 -4.18
CA GLY A 204 -3.03 8.75 -3.21
C GLY A 204 -2.97 10.09 -3.93
N LEU A 205 -3.88 11.00 -3.59
CA LEU A 205 -3.87 12.39 -4.06
C LEU A 205 -3.51 13.31 -2.91
N GLY A 206 -2.83 14.42 -3.22
CA GLY A 206 -2.44 15.40 -2.23
C GLY A 206 -1.67 16.55 -2.85
N ASP A 207 -1.56 17.65 -2.11
CA ASP A 207 -0.70 18.77 -2.42
C ASP A 207 0.70 18.59 -1.81
N SER A 208 1.52 19.63 -1.84
CA SER A 208 2.89 19.60 -1.31
C SER A 208 2.99 19.30 0.20
N ILE A 209 1.95 19.57 0.99
CA ILE A 209 1.90 19.24 2.42
C ILE A 209 1.79 17.72 2.58
N ALA A 210 0.94 17.11 1.77
CA ALA A 210 0.69 15.69 1.80
C ALA A 210 1.85 14.83 1.24
N SER A 211 2.96 15.44 0.79
CA SER A 211 4.16 14.75 0.30
C SER A 211 4.99 14.07 1.40
N GLY A 212 4.65 14.25 2.68
CA GLY A 212 5.37 13.66 3.81
C GLY A 212 6.17 14.69 4.63
N GLU A 213 5.61 15.90 4.80
CA GLU A 213 6.04 16.89 5.80
C GLU A 213 7.53 17.27 5.74
N GLY A 214 8.10 17.37 4.54
CA GLY A 214 9.47 17.85 4.34
C GLY A 214 10.57 16.92 4.87
N ASN A 215 10.25 15.69 5.28
CA ASN A 215 11.24 14.72 5.74
C ASN A 215 11.70 13.84 4.56
N PRO A 216 12.94 14.00 4.07
CA PRO A 216 13.44 13.17 2.96
C PRO A 216 13.72 11.74 3.40
N ASP A 217 13.63 10.80 2.45
CA ASP A 217 14.02 9.41 2.67
C ASP A 217 15.53 9.28 2.97
N ARG A 218 16.33 10.21 2.43
CA ARG A 218 17.70 10.46 2.86
C ARG A 218 17.93 11.95 3.06
N ALA A 219 18.18 12.36 4.29
CA ALA A 219 18.56 13.72 4.62
C ALA A 219 19.89 14.15 3.96
N VAL A 220 20.03 15.46 3.74
CA VAL A 220 21.31 16.07 3.39
C VAL A 220 22.23 15.95 4.59
N THR A 221 23.43 15.41 4.38
CA THR A 221 24.52 15.56 5.36
C THR A 221 25.17 16.92 5.14
N LEU A 222 25.36 17.70 6.20
CA LEU A 222 25.99 19.01 6.11
C LEU A 222 27.51 18.89 6.26
N SER A 223 28.26 19.76 5.56
CA SER A 223 29.68 19.95 5.76
C SER A 223 29.96 21.18 6.62
N ASP A 224 31.07 21.16 7.34
CA ASP A 224 31.60 22.34 8.02
C ASP A 224 32.14 23.40 7.04
N ASP A 225 32.40 23.00 5.79
CA ASP A 225 32.73 23.92 4.70
C ASP A 225 31.51 24.76 4.29
N GLY A 226 31.71 26.07 4.13
CA GLY A 226 30.69 26.98 3.60
C GLY A 226 30.46 26.82 2.10
N PHE A 227 29.19 26.85 1.68
CA PHE A 227 28.76 27.02 0.30
C PHE A 227 28.11 28.40 0.12
N CYS A 228 28.50 29.10 -0.93
CA CYS A 228 28.05 30.44 -1.24
C CYS A 228 26.66 30.44 -1.91
N PHE A 229 25.79 31.32 -1.42
CA PHE A 229 24.50 31.62 -2.01
C PHE A 229 24.45 33.11 -2.35
N ARG A 230 23.82 33.45 -3.48
CA ARG A 230 23.50 34.84 -3.82
C ARG A 230 22.08 35.14 -3.36
N SER A 231 21.88 36.26 -2.69
CA SER A 231 20.53 36.78 -2.47
C SER A 231 19.87 37.06 -3.82
N TYR A 232 18.63 36.62 -4.02
CA TYR A 232 17.90 36.83 -5.27
C TYR A 232 17.73 38.32 -5.63
N LEU A 233 17.62 39.19 -4.61
CA LEU A 233 17.40 40.64 -4.77
C LEU A 233 18.65 41.49 -4.53
N GLY A 234 19.79 40.89 -4.16
CA GLY A 234 21.03 41.63 -3.89
C GLY A 234 22.04 41.42 -5.00
N GLY A 235 22.75 42.50 -5.35
CA GLY A 235 23.84 42.45 -6.33
C GLY A 235 25.05 41.62 -5.85
N PRO A 236 26.25 41.80 -6.45
CA PRO A 236 27.46 41.05 -6.11
C PRO A 236 27.85 41.06 -4.62
N ALA A 237 27.40 42.07 -3.86
CA ALA A 237 27.62 42.18 -2.41
C ALA A 237 26.64 41.33 -1.56
N GLY A 238 25.58 40.78 -2.16
CA GLY A 238 24.56 39.96 -1.49
C GLY A 238 24.93 38.48 -1.35
N MET A 239 26.23 38.16 -1.35
CA MET A 239 26.71 36.80 -1.15
C MET A 239 26.74 36.44 0.32
N TYR A 240 26.27 35.25 0.67
CA TYR A 240 26.36 34.72 2.03
C TYR A 240 26.68 33.24 1.99
N PHE A 241 27.35 32.75 3.02
CA PHE A 241 27.72 31.34 3.14
C PHE A 241 26.76 30.62 4.09
N ARG A 242 26.42 29.39 3.75
CA ARG A 242 25.71 28.43 4.61
C ARG A 242 26.49 27.12 4.62
N PRO A 243 26.28 26.24 5.62
CA PRO A 243 26.86 24.90 5.59
C PRO A 243 26.60 24.24 4.24
N GLY A 244 27.67 23.73 3.63
CA GLY A 244 27.62 23.00 2.38
C GLY A 244 27.01 21.61 2.54
N ARG A 245 26.92 20.89 1.43
CA ARG A 245 26.52 19.47 1.41
C ARG A 245 27.78 18.62 1.56
N ALA A 246 27.81 17.72 2.54
CA ALA A 246 28.93 16.81 2.73
C ALA A 246 29.19 15.96 1.48
N GLY A 247 30.46 15.81 1.14
CA GLY A 247 30.88 15.08 -0.06
C GLY A 247 30.69 15.85 -1.38
N PHE A 248 30.21 17.09 -1.36
CA PHE A 248 30.19 17.95 -2.54
C PHE A 248 31.61 18.22 -3.05
N LYS A 249 31.82 17.98 -4.34
CA LYS A 249 33.08 18.28 -5.04
C LYS A 249 32.80 19.31 -6.13
N GLY A 250 33.32 20.51 -5.95
CA GLY A 250 33.18 21.61 -6.90
C GLY A 250 33.48 22.96 -6.26
N ALA A 251 33.38 24.01 -7.06
CA ALA A 251 33.49 25.38 -6.58
C ALA A 251 32.40 25.70 -5.56
N ARG A 252 32.81 26.23 -4.42
CA ARG A 252 31.92 26.59 -3.31
C ARG A 252 31.64 28.08 -3.24
N ALA A 253 32.42 28.90 -3.94
CA ALA A 253 32.18 30.34 -4.06
C ALA A 253 31.33 30.63 -5.31
N CYS A 254 30.52 31.68 -5.24
CA CYS A 254 29.52 31.97 -6.27
C CYS A 254 30.12 32.47 -7.60
N ASP A 255 31.41 32.79 -7.62
CA ASP A 255 32.17 33.39 -8.72
C ASP A 255 33.11 32.40 -9.42
N THR A 256 33.29 31.20 -8.87
CA THR A 256 34.26 30.20 -9.34
C THR A 256 33.60 28.97 -9.98
N SER A 257 32.32 29.06 -10.38
CA SER A 257 31.59 27.90 -10.90
C SER A 257 32.20 27.37 -12.21
N ASP A 258 32.49 26.07 -12.24
CA ASP A 258 33.07 25.32 -13.35
C ASP A 258 32.02 24.64 -14.26
N GLY A 259 30.75 25.04 -14.18
CA GLY A 259 29.63 24.45 -14.92
C GLY A 259 29.19 23.05 -14.44
N THR A 260 30.05 22.29 -13.76
CA THR A 260 29.74 20.95 -13.21
C THR A 260 29.28 20.98 -11.75
N SER A 261 29.64 22.04 -11.03
CA SER A 261 29.22 22.35 -9.66
C SER A 261 27.72 22.23 -9.42
N LEU A 262 26.85 22.65 -10.34
CA LEU A 262 25.39 22.52 -10.14
C LEU A 262 24.92 21.06 -10.09
N GLN A 263 25.40 20.23 -11.01
CA GLN A 263 25.02 18.81 -11.07
C GLN A 263 25.56 18.05 -9.84
N ASN A 264 26.81 18.32 -9.45
CA ASN A 264 27.39 17.73 -8.25
C ASN A 264 26.67 18.19 -6.99
N TRP A 265 26.25 19.45 -6.93
CA TRP A 265 25.47 20.00 -5.82
C TRP A 265 24.12 19.31 -5.71
N GLN A 266 23.40 19.16 -6.83
CA GLN A 266 22.11 18.45 -6.90
C GLN A 266 22.25 16.99 -6.44
N ARG A 267 23.30 16.27 -6.87
CA ARG A 267 23.56 14.87 -6.46
C ARG A 267 23.83 14.71 -4.96
N ALA A 268 24.43 15.70 -4.32
CA ALA A 268 24.68 15.71 -2.87
C ALA A 268 23.43 16.09 -2.05
N GLY A 269 22.29 16.33 -2.70
CA GLY A 269 21.04 16.72 -2.05
C GLY A 269 20.33 15.61 -1.28
N ALA A 270 19.23 16.01 -0.65
CA ALA A 270 18.28 15.08 -0.06
C ALA A 270 17.71 14.17 -1.14
N GLN A 271 17.43 12.92 -0.77
CA GLN A 271 16.79 11.97 -1.67
C GLN A 271 15.35 11.71 -1.23
N TRP A 272 14.48 11.62 -2.23
CA TRP A 272 13.04 11.47 -2.10
C TRP A 272 12.59 10.34 -3.01
N MET A 273 11.55 9.61 -2.63
CA MET A 273 10.90 8.63 -3.49
C MET A 273 10.38 9.28 -4.78
N ASN A 274 9.89 10.52 -4.71
CA ASN A 274 9.65 11.35 -5.89
C ASN A 274 10.18 12.78 -5.67
N PRO A 275 11.25 13.19 -6.36
CA PRO A 275 11.87 14.49 -6.15
C PRO A 275 11.02 15.67 -6.66
N ALA A 276 10.14 15.47 -7.65
CA ALA A 276 9.35 16.57 -8.24
C ALA A 276 8.40 17.22 -7.22
N CYS A 277 7.88 16.43 -6.29
CA CYS A 277 6.98 16.88 -5.24
C CYS A 277 7.60 16.80 -3.84
N HIS A 278 8.91 16.52 -3.74
CA HIS A 278 9.58 16.13 -2.49
C HIS A 278 8.76 15.08 -1.71
N ARG A 279 8.22 14.09 -2.43
CA ARG A 279 7.38 13.06 -1.84
C ARG A 279 8.27 11.99 -1.26
N SER A 280 8.18 11.82 0.05
CA SER A 280 8.88 10.76 0.76
C SER A 280 8.03 9.49 0.80
N LEU A 281 8.70 8.35 0.94
CA LEU A 281 8.04 7.12 1.34
C LEU A 281 7.35 7.30 2.70
N TYR A 282 7.85 8.18 3.59
CA TYR A 282 7.21 8.66 4.84
C TYR A 282 5.82 9.27 4.67
N SER A 283 5.35 9.57 3.46
CA SER A 283 4.03 10.19 3.27
C SER A 283 2.89 9.35 3.84
N TYR A 284 1.86 10.02 4.37
CA TYR A 284 0.69 9.36 4.96
C TYR A 284 0.03 8.38 3.98
N GLN A 285 -0.06 8.76 2.70
CA GLN A 285 -0.67 7.92 1.66
C GLN A 285 0.14 6.65 1.40
N ALA A 286 1.48 6.74 1.39
CA ALA A 286 2.34 5.57 1.20
C ALA A 286 2.21 4.60 2.38
N ARG A 287 2.19 5.11 3.63
CA ARG A 287 1.98 4.27 4.82
C ARG A 287 0.61 3.59 4.81
N MET A 288 -0.45 4.34 4.52
CA MET A 288 -1.79 3.78 4.41
C MET A 288 -1.85 2.72 3.31
N ALA A 289 -1.25 2.95 2.15
CA ALA A 289 -1.22 1.97 1.07
C ALA A 289 -0.51 0.66 1.47
N ILE A 290 0.59 0.76 2.23
CA ILE A 290 1.31 -0.41 2.77
C ILE A 290 0.46 -1.14 3.81
N ASP A 291 -0.16 -0.39 4.74
CA ASP A 291 -0.99 -0.96 5.81
C ASP A 291 -2.25 -1.66 5.28
N LEU A 292 -2.92 -1.08 4.27
CA LEU A 292 -4.06 -1.71 3.60
C LEU A 292 -3.71 -3.05 2.96
N ARG A 293 -2.46 -3.25 2.56
CA ARG A 293 -1.97 -4.51 2.02
C ARG A 293 -1.68 -5.56 3.09
N TRP A 294 -1.37 -5.13 4.32
CA TRP A 294 -1.20 -5.99 5.48
C TRP A 294 -2.54 -6.54 5.96
N HIS A 295 -3.46 -5.64 6.32
CA HIS A 295 -4.73 -6.00 6.96
C HIS A 295 -5.67 -6.76 6.05
N GLY A 296 -5.38 -6.82 4.74
CA GLY A 296 -6.06 -7.65 3.76
C GLY A 296 -7.56 -7.42 3.82
N TYR A 297 -8.08 -6.43 3.09
CA TYR A 297 -9.52 -6.23 2.97
C TYR A 297 -10.25 -7.58 2.87
N PRO A 298 -11.11 -7.95 3.83
CA PRO A 298 -12.02 -9.05 3.63
C PRO A 298 -12.92 -8.59 2.49
N CYS A 299 -12.68 -9.11 1.28
CA CYS A 299 -13.69 -9.04 0.24
C CYS A 299 -14.94 -9.67 0.86
N ALA A 300 -16.00 -8.90 0.95
CA ALA A 300 -17.25 -9.26 1.61
C ALA A 300 -17.69 -10.69 1.24
N ALA A 301 -17.38 -11.62 2.14
CA ALA A 301 -18.11 -12.85 2.41
C ALA A 301 -18.07 -12.95 3.94
N GLY A 302 -19.21 -12.62 4.56
CA GLY A 302 -19.28 -12.08 5.92
C GLY A 302 -18.55 -12.88 7.00
N LYS A 303 -17.71 -12.18 7.78
CA LYS A 303 -17.58 -12.31 9.24
C LYS A 303 -16.81 -11.11 9.81
N PRO A 304 -17.21 -10.58 10.98
CA PRO A 304 -16.52 -9.47 11.63
C PRO A 304 -15.25 -9.98 12.33
N VAL A 305 -14.13 -9.30 12.15
CA VAL A 305 -12.95 -9.47 12.99
C VAL A 305 -13.23 -8.76 14.31
N GLY A 306 -13.43 -9.54 15.37
CA GLY A 306 -13.39 -9.03 16.73
C GLY A 306 -11.95 -8.68 17.07
N VAL A 307 -11.66 -7.37 17.14
CA VAL A 307 -10.46 -6.88 17.80
C VAL A 307 -10.79 -6.85 19.29
N GLY A 308 -10.23 -7.82 20.02
CA GLY A 308 -10.19 -7.80 21.48
C GLY A 308 -9.22 -6.72 21.95
N ALA A 309 -9.60 -6.08 23.06
CA ALA A 309 -8.94 -4.95 23.73
C ALA A 309 -7.44 -5.17 24.00
#